data_AF-A0A1G0GTW3-F1
#
_entry.id   AF-A0A1G0GTW3-F1
#
_cell.length_a   1.000
_cell.length_b   1.000
_cell.length_c   1.000
_cell.angle_alpha   90.00
_cell.angle_beta   90.00
_cell.angle_gamma   90.00
#
_symmetry.space_group_name_H-M   'P 1'
#
loop_
_entity.id
_entity.type
_entity.pdbx_description
1 polymer ?
#
loop_
_entity_poly.entity_id
_entity_poly.type
_entity_poly.pdbx_seq_one_letter_code
_entity_poly.pdbx_strand_id
1 'polypeptide(L)'
;MLSQTTLGIFSQSKTAQLKPKIQIRKANENDIKDIINIVNVTFPATYKDAKTKKPCFSQCDLDRICQDLEKDYRNILFNKLDNHHAIFVACDHEKSVGFAKITKDDKASFLDKLYVLPKFQGHNYGNLLLLACMKKSLFEFDSNQIRLEVWDGNAAGIRYYEKNQFHSTTITHAKITSEGVFKGIEMICEEAPAAYDKLLNYLHFKDSGNVITPVNERKW
;
A
#
# COMPACT_ATOMS: atom_id res chain seq x y z
N MET A 1 36.16 -57.51 18.46
CA MET A 1 36.50 -56.12 18.81
C MET A 1 35.88 -55.22 17.76
N LEU A 2 34.98 -54.34 18.18
CA LEU A 2 34.02 -53.64 17.31
C LEU A 2 34.68 -52.49 16.53
N SER A 3 34.28 -52.42 15.26
CA SER A 3 34.52 -51.37 14.26
C SER A 3 34.07 -49.98 14.74
N GLN A 4 34.88 -48.95 14.52
CA GLN A 4 34.41 -47.56 14.50
C GLN A 4 34.85 -46.85 13.22
N THR A 5 33.86 -46.69 12.34
CA THR A 5 33.80 -45.80 11.20
C THR A 5 33.61 -44.37 11.70
N THR A 6 34.52 -43.44 11.38
CA THR A 6 34.29 -42.00 11.62
C THR A 6 33.55 -41.42 10.41
N LEU A 7 32.22 -41.35 10.54
CA LEU A 7 31.33 -40.60 9.66
C LEU A 7 31.39 -39.10 9.99
N GLY A 8 31.35 -38.29 8.94
CA GLY A 8 31.68 -36.86 8.93
C GLY A 8 30.80 -35.95 9.78
N ILE A 9 31.41 -34.84 10.19
CA ILE A 9 30.73 -33.65 10.68
C ILE A 9 30.82 -32.61 9.56
N PHE A 10 29.91 -32.70 8.59
CA PHE A 10 29.58 -31.52 7.80
C PHE A 10 28.79 -30.60 8.73
N SER A 11 29.47 -29.57 9.23
CA SER A 11 28.85 -28.40 9.83
C SER A 11 27.76 -27.90 8.90
N GLN A 12 26.51 -28.01 9.33
CA GLN A 12 25.40 -27.35 8.66
C GLN A 12 25.67 -25.86 8.72
N SER A 13 26.06 -25.28 7.58
CA SER A 13 26.04 -23.84 7.39
C SER A 13 24.62 -23.38 7.69
N LYS A 14 24.43 -22.66 8.80
CA LYS A 14 23.27 -21.78 8.99
C LYS A 14 23.30 -20.76 7.86
N THR A 15 22.70 -21.09 6.73
CA THR A 15 22.27 -20.11 5.75
C THR A 15 21.21 -19.29 6.46
N ALA A 16 21.61 -18.17 7.04
CA ALA A 16 20.70 -17.09 7.36
C ALA A 16 20.01 -16.73 6.04
N GLN A 17 18.76 -17.20 5.87
CA GLN A 17 17.91 -16.72 4.79
C GLN A 17 17.82 -15.20 4.97
N LEU A 18 18.50 -14.46 4.09
CA LEU A 18 18.32 -13.03 3.93
C LEU A 18 16.85 -12.81 3.62
N LYS A 19 16.07 -12.46 4.65
CA LYS A 19 14.69 -12.04 4.47
C LYS A 19 14.68 -10.84 3.53
N PRO A 20 13.72 -10.74 2.61
CA PRO A 20 13.58 -9.55 1.79
C PRO A 20 13.44 -8.32 2.71
N LYS A 21 14.17 -7.24 2.38
CA LYS A 21 14.27 -6.04 3.24
C LYS A 21 12.91 -5.36 3.47
N ILE A 22 11.95 -5.60 2.58
CA ILE A 22 10.59 -5.07 2.65
C ILE A 22 9.62 -6.24 2.60
N GLN A 23 8.72 -6.31 3.58
CA GLN A 23 7.65 -7.32 3.61
C GLN A 23 6.30 -6.66 3.33
N ILE A 24 5.56 -7.16 2.34
CA ILE A 24 4.14 -6.83 2.17
C ILE A 24 3.29 -7.98 2.70
N ARG A 25 2.26 -7.65 3.47
CA ARG A 25 1.28 -8.63 3.97
C ARG A 25 -0.09 -7.99 4.14
N LYS A 26 -1.14 -8.81 4.21
CA LYS A 26 -2.46 -8.36 4.70
C LYS A 26 -2.29 -7.82 6.13
N ALA A 27 -2.95 -6.71 6.42
CA ALA A 27 -2.98 -6.13 7.75
C ALA A 27 -3.77 -7.03 8.70
N ASN A 28 -3.45 -6.94 9.99
CA ASN A 28 -4.23 -7.52 11.08
C ASN A 28 -4.48 -6.45 12.15
N GLU A 29 -5.22 -6.82 13.20
CA GLU A 29 -5.65 -5.93 14.27
C GLU A 29 -4.50 -5.20 14.97
N ASN A 30 -3.31 -5.82 15.06
CA ASN A 30 -2.14 -5.21 15.69
C ASN A 30 -1.54 -4.07 14.85
N ASP A 31 -1.84 -4.01 13.55
CA ASP A 31 -1.34 -2.97 12.66
C ASP A 31 -2.10 -1.65 12.81
N ILE A 32 -3.28 -1.64 13.46
CA ILE A 32 -4.12 -0.44 13.54
C ILE A 32 -3.35 0.74 14.12
N LYS A 33 -2.59 0.52 15.20
CA LYS A 33 -1.80 1.59 15.82
C LYS A 33 -0.77 2.19 14.87
N ASP A 34 -0.09 1.34 14.10
CA ASP A 34 0.90 1.79 13.12
C ASP A 34 0.22 2.49 11.93
N ILE A 35 -0.92 1.97 11.44
CA ILE A 35 -1.71 2.60 10.37
C ILE A 35 -2.16 4.01 10.77
N ILE A 36 -2.70 4.17 11.98
CA ILE A 36 -3.11 5.49 12.50
C ILE A 36 -1.91 6.42 12.65
N ASN A 37 -0.76 5.92 13.10
CA ASN A 37 0.46 6.70 13.13
C ASN A 37 0.92 7.12 11.71
N ILE A 38 0.83 6.24 10.72
CA ILE A 38 1.14 6.56 9.33
C ILE A 38 0.23 7.69 8.85
N VAL A 39 -1.09 7.58 9.03
CA VAL A 39 -2.05 8.61 8.62
C VAL A 39 -1.76 9.96 9.29
N ASN A 40 -1.52 9.97 10.60
CA ASN A 40 -1.18 11.19 11.34
C ASN A 40 0.06 11.91 10.78
N VAL A 41 1.03 11.17 10.24
CA VAL A 41 2.24 11.74 9.64
C VAL A 41 2.04 12.11 8.17
N THR A 42 1.42 11.23 7.38
CA THR A 42 1.37 11.37 5.92
C THR A 42 0.23 12.26 5.45
N PHE A 43 -0.90 12.28 6.15
CA PHE A 43 -2.06 13.07 5.75
C PHE A 43 -1.74 14.57 5.77
N PRO A 44 -1.21 15.16 6.87
CA PRO A 44 -0.88 16.58 6.88
C PRO A 44 0.22 16.95 5.89
N ALA A 45 1.11 16.01 5.53
CA ALA A 45 2.15 16.23 4.51
C ALA A 45 1.59 16.19 3.07
N THR A 46 0.60 15.33 2.83
CA THR A 46 -0.06 15.17 1.52
C THR A 46 -0.92 16.39 1.19
N TYR A 47 -1.62 16.93 2.19
CA TYR A 47 -2.58 18.00 2.02
C TYR A 47 -2.05 19.36 2.51
N LYS A 48 -0.81 19.69 2.16
CA LYS A 48 -0.26 21.04 2.39
C LYS A 48 -0.47 21.91 1.18
N ASP A 49 -1.06 23.08 1.37
CA ASP A 49 -1.15 24.08 0.32
C ASP A 49 0.25 24.41 -0.23
N ALA A 50 0.38 24.36 -1.55
CA ALA A 50 1.67 24.47 -2.20
C ALA A 50 2.34 25.83 -1.97
N LYS A 51 1.55 26.91 -1.77
CA LYS A 51 2.04 28.28 -1.61
C LYS A 51 2.37 28.59 -0.14
N THR A 52 1.43 28.37 0.75
CA THR A 52 1.49 28.73 2.17
C THR A 52 2.17 27.66 3.04
N LYS A 53 2.31 26.43 2.52
CA LYS A 53 2.80 25.24 3.24
C LYS A 53 1.98 24.85 4.47
N LYS A 54 0.82 25.47 4.68
CA LYS A 54 -0.10 25.12 5.75
C LYS A 54 -0.94 23.89 5.35
N PRO A 55 -1.24 22.97 6.29
CA PRO A 55 -2.21 21.93 6.03
C PRO A 55 -3.58 22.53 5.67
N CYS A 56 -4.29 21.91 4.73
CA CYS A 56 -5.66 22.27 4.36
C CYS A 56 -6.71 21.72 5.34
N PHE A 57 -6.30 21.37 6.56
CA PHE A 57 -7.13 20.74 7.57
C PHE A 57 -6.64 21.18 8.95
N SER A 58 -7.57 21.36 9.89
CA SER A 58 -7.23 21.63 11.29
C SER A 58 -6.75 20.35 12.00
N GLN A 59 -6.14 20.49 13.18
CA GLN A 59 -5.81 19.34 14.02
C GLN A 59 -7.06 18.55 14.43
N CYS A 60 -8.17 19.24 14.74
CA CYS A 60 -9.45 18.60 15.07
C CYS A 60 -9.99 17.76 13.90
N ASP A 61 -9.81 18.22 12.66
CA ASP A 61 -10.19 17.44 11.47
C ASP A 61 -9.33 16.18 11.33
N LEU A 62 -8.02 16.30 11.55
CA LEU A 62 -7.11 15.15 11.51
C LEU A 62 -7.46 14.12 12.59
N ASP A 63 -7.75 14.58 13.81
CA ASP A 63 -8.13 13.71 14.92
C ASP A 63 -9.42 12.95 14.60
N ARG A 64 -10.42 13.63 14.04
CA ARG A 64 -11.67 13.01 13.58
C ARG A 64 -11.43 12.00 12.46
N ILE A 65 -10.62 12.35 11.47
CA ILE A 65 -10.24 11.44 10.37
C ILE A 65 -9.56 10.18 10.92
N CYS A 66 -8.67 10.33 11.90
CA CYS A 66 -8.00 9.19 12.51
C CYS A 66 -8.96 8.31 13.32
N GLN A 67 -9.89 8.91 14.08
CA GLN A 67 -10.90 8.17 14.82
C GLN A 67 -11.86 7.40 13.90
N ASP A 68 -12.37 8.06 12.86
CA ASP A 68 -13.25 7.44 11.86
C ASP A 68 -12.52 6.28 11.15
N LEU A 69 -11.27 6.49 10.72
CA LEU A 69 -10.47 5.46 10.06
C LEU A 69 -10.14 4.30 10.99
N GLU A 70 -9.81 4.56 12.26
CA GLU A 70 -9.55 3.52 13.24
C GLU A 70 -10.79 2.62 13.41
N LYS A 71 -11.96 3.24 13.58
CA LYS A 71 -13.24 2.52 13.70
C LYS A 71 -13.52 1.67 12.47
N ASP A 72 -13.41 2.26 11.28
CA ASP A 72 -13.66 1.56 10.02
C ASP A 72 -12.71 0.39 9.81
N TYR A 73 -11.41 0.59 10.10
CA TYR A 73 -10.40 -0.44 9.87
C TYR A 73 -10.50 -1.55 10.90
N ARG A 74 -10.89 -1.24 12.15
CA ARG A 74 -11.30 -2.28 13.11
C ARG A 74 -12.41 -3.12 12.54
N ASN A 75 -13.50 -2.51 12.08
CA ASN A 75 -14.64 -3.25 11.54
C ASN A 75 -14.24 -4.18 10.38
N ILE A 76 -13.41 -3.70 9.45
CA ILE A 76 -12.89 -4.51 8.33
C ILE A 76 -12.00 -5.65 8.84
N LEU A 77 -11.04 -5.36 9.71
CA LEU A 77 -10.04 -6.34 10.15
C LEU A 77 -10.62 -7.42 11.09
N PHE A 78 -11.63 -7.08 11.89
CA PHE A 78 -12.33 -8.04 12.75
C PHE A 78 -13.36 -8.87 11.96
N ASN A 79 -13.90 -8.34 10.86
CA ASN A 79 -14.84 -9.07 10.02
C ASN A 79 -14.11 -10.02 9.05
N LYS A 80 -13.79 -11.22 9.52
CA LYS A 80 -13.08 -12.24 8.72
C LYS A 80 -13.82 -12.72 7.47
N LEU A 81 -15.12 -12.42 7.35
CA LEU A 81 -15.94 -12.75 6.18
C LEU A 81 -16.00 -11.60 5.17
N ASP A 82 -15.42 -10.45 5.50
CA ASP A 82 -15.32 -9.33 4.57
C ASP A 82 -14.36 -9.65 3.44
N ASN A 83 -14.93 -9.93 2.28
CA ASN A 83 -14.23 -10.11 1.02
C ASN A 83 -14.37 -8.90 0.10
N HIS A 84 -14.95 -7.79 0.55
CA HIS A 84 -15.10 -6.56 -0.22
C HIS A 84 -13.95 -5.60 0.02
N HIS A 85 -13.28 -5.68 1.17
CA HIS A 85 -12.15 -4.82 1.49
C HIS A 85 -10.85 -5.62 1.67
N ALA A 86 -9.73 -4.99 1.36
CA ALA A 86 -8.41 -5.51 1.70
C ALA A 86 -7.50 -4.36 2.13
N ILE A 87 -6.82 -4.57 3.26
CA ILE A 87 -5.81 -3.66 3.77
C ILE A 87 -4.48 -4.40 3.75
N PHE A 88 -3.47 -3.79 3.13
CA PHE A 88 -2.10 -4.29 3.09
C PHE A 88 -1.20 -3.34 3.85
N VAL A 89 -0.19 -3.90 4.54
CA VAL A 89 0.88 -3.14 5.17
C VAL A 89 2.21 -3.48 4.54
N ALA A 90 3.07 -2.48 4.47
CA ALA A 90 4.47 -2.62 4.14
C ALA A 90 5.28 -2.48 5.43
N CYS A 91 6.04 -3.52 5.76
CA CYS A 91 6.80 -3.60 7.00
C CYS A 91 8.29 -3.39 6.72
N ASP A 92 8.92 -2.59 7.58
CA ASP A 92 10.37 -2.53 7.76
C ASP A 92 10.66 -3.21 9.10
N HIS A 93 11.29 -4.38 9.05
CA HIS A 93 11.32 -5.32 10.17
C HIS A 93 9.90 -5.63 10.69
N GLU A 94 9.64 -5.45 11.99
CA GLU A 94 8.35 -5.75 12.63
C GLU A 94 7.37 -4.57 12.60
N LYS A 95 7.78 -3.40 12.08
CA LYS A 95 6.97 -2.18 12.12
C LYS A 95 6.33 -1.89 10.77
N SER A 96 5.04 -1.56 10.77
CA SER A 96 4.36 -1.10 9.57
C SER A 96 4.76 0.35 9.27
N VAL A 97 5.31 0.57 8.07
CA VAL A 97 5.85 1.87 7.61
C VAL A 97 5.10 2.44 6.41
N GLY A 98 4.17 1.67 5.86
CA GLY A 98 3.20 2.10 4.85
C GLY A 98 2.01 1.15 4.84
N PHE A 99 0.91 1.60 4.25
CA PHE A 99 -0.27 0.77 4.06
C PHE A 99 -1.04 1.19 2.80
N ALA A 100 -1.87 0.28 2.31
CA ALA A 100 -2.84 0.57 1.28
C ALA A 100 -4.17 -0.13 1.56
N LYS A 101 -5.27 0.49 1.18
CA LYS A 101 -6.62 -0.09 1.24
C LYS A 101 -7.21 -0.10 -0.16
N ILE A 102 -7.68 -1.27 -0.59
CA ILE A 102 -8.46 -1.44 -1.81
C ILE A 102 -9.83 -2.03 -1.48
N THR A 103 -10.84 -1.61 -2.23
CA THR A 103 -12.24 -2.02 -2.06
C THR A 103 -12.79 -2.53 -3.39
N LYS A 104 -13.56 -3.61 -3.35
CA LYS A 104 -14.35 -4.08 -4.48
C LYS A 104 -15.51 -3.12 -4.70
N ASP A 105 -15.68 -2.69 -5.95
CA ASP A 105 -16.73 -1.77 -6.37
C ASP A 105 -17.18 -2.18 -7.77
N ASP A 106 -18.42 -1.84 -8.15
CA ASP A 106 -19.16 -2.48 -9.24
C ASP A 106 -18.49 -2.30 -10.62
N LYS A 107 -17.80 -1.18 -10.83
CA LYS A 107 -17.21 -0.83 -12.13
C LYS A 107 -15.70 -0.99 -12.17
N ALA A 108 -15.03 -0.67 -11.09
CA ALA A 108 -13.58 -0.72 -10.96
C ALA A 108 -13.24 -0.79 -9.48
N SER A 109 -12.27 -1.61 -9.09
CA SER A 109 -11.80 -1.61 -7.71
C SER A 109 -11.33 -0.22 -7.29
N PHE A 110 -11.66 0.19 -6.07
CA PHE A 110 -11.31 1.50 -5.55
C PHE A 110 -10.08 1.43 -4.64
N LEU A 111 -8.96 2.02 -5.07
CA LEU A 111 -7.78 2.24 -4.24
C LEU A 111 -8.01 3.49 -3.38
N ASP A 112 -8.53 3.27 -2.17
CA ASP A 112 -8.97 4.32 -1.23
C ASP A 112 -7.78 5.07 -0.60
N LYS A 113 -6.74 4.31 -0.20
CA LYS A 113 -5.56 4.87 0.48
C LYS A 113 -4.31 4.14 0.01
N LEU A 114 -3.23 4.88 -0.17
CA LEU A 114 -1.87 4.37 -0.30
C LEU A 114 -0.93 5.39 0.33
N TYR A 115 -0.38 5.06 1.50
CA TYR A 115 0.51 5.93 2.24
C TYR A 115 1.78 5.19 2.65
N VAL A 116 2.89 5.90 2.58
CA VAL A 116 4.20 5.44 3.05
C VAL A 116 4.83 6.59 3.82
N LEU A 117 5.38 6.30 5.00
CA LEU A 117 6.08 7.28 5.82
C LEU A 117 7.20 7.95 5.01
N PRO A 118 7.44 9.28 5.13
CA PRO A 118 8.37 10.02 4.28
C PRO A 118 9.76 9.40 4.15
N LYS A 119 10.33 8.88 5.25
CA LYS A 119 11.66 8.22 5.27
C LYS A 119 11.75 6.99 4.34
N PHE A 120 10.62 6.35 4.04
CA PHE A 120 10.55 5.10 3.27
C PHE A 120 10.04 5.33 1.83
N GLN A 121 9.67 6.56 1.47
CA GLN A 121 9.32 6.92 0.11
C GLN A 121 10.54 6.85 -0.81
N GLY A 122 10.32 6.59 -2.10
CA GLY A 122 11.41 6.40 -3.08
C GLY A 122 12.13 5.05 -3.01
N HIS A 123 11.77 4.18 -2.05
CA HIS A 123 12.39 2.87 -1.83
C HIS A 123 11.45 1.69 -2.16
N ASN A 124 10.59 1.85 -3.18
CA ASN A 124 9.64 0.83 -3.67
C ASN A 124 8.52 0.35 -2.71
N TYR A 125 8.47 0.75 -1.42
CA TYR A 125 7.34 0.38 -0.53
C TYR A 125 5.97 0.70 -1.14
N GLY A 126 5.81 1.86 -1.77
CA GLY A 126 4.56 2.24 -2.45
C GLY A 126 4.24 1.36 -3.65
N ASN A 127 5.23 1.03 -4.48
CA ASN A 127 5.07 0.15 -5.64
C ASN A 127 4.65 -1.25 -5.22
N LEU A 128 5.26 -1.78 -4.15
CA LEU A 128 4.93 -3.11 -3.62
C LEU A 128 3.52 -3.15 -3.01
N LEU A 129 3.08 -2.08 -2.34
CA LEU A 129 1.69 -1.93 -1.89
C LEU A 129 0.71 -1.86 -3.06
N LEU A 130 1.01 -1.05 -4.08
CA LEU A 130 0.19 -0.92 -5.28
C LEU A 130 0.08 -2.27 -6.00
N LEU A 131 1.18 -3.00 -6.14
CA LEU A 131 1.20 -4.33 -6.74
C LEU A 131 0.31 -5.32 -5.97
N ALA A 132 0.34 -5.28 -4.63
CA ALA A 132 -0.53 -6.12 -3.81
C ALA A 132 -2.02 -5.77 -4.00
N CYS A 133 -2.34 -4.48 -4.09
CA CYS A 133 -3.69 -4.01 -4.41
C CYS A 133 -4.13 -4.43 -5.82
N MET A 134 -3.27 -4.29 -6.84
CA MET A 134 -3.55 -4.76 -8.20
C MET A 134 -3.79 -6.26 -8.25
N LYS A 135 -2.94 -7.05 -7.57
CA LYS A 135 -3.12 -8.50 -7.43
C LYS A 135 -4.49 -8.83 -6.81
N LYS A 136 -4.86 -8.15 -5.72
CA LYS A 136 -6.17 -8.33 -5.07
C LYS A 136 -7.33 -8.01 -6.03
N SER A 137 -7.23 -6.89 -6.77
CA SER A 137 -8.24 -6.49 -7.76
C SER A 137 -8.45 -7.56 -8.82
N LEU A 138 -7.36 -8.00 -9.44
CA LEU A 138 -7.40 -8.92 -10.59
C LEU A 138 -7.86 -10.32 -10.20
N PHE A 139 -7.30 -10.88 -9.12
CA PHE A 139 -7.44 -12.31 -8.84
C PHE A 139 -8.48 -12.62 -7.77
N GLU A 140 -8.88 -11.64 -6.94
CA GLU A 140 -9.86 -11.87 -5.87
C GLU A 140 -11.12 -11.01 -6.02
N PHE A 141 -11.03 -9.81 -6.61
CA PHE A 141 -12.21 -8.96 -6.87
C PHE A 141 -12.78 -9.13 -8.28
N ASP A 142 -12.06 -9.82 -9.17
CA ASP A 142 -12.41 -10.01 -10.58
C ASP A 142 -12.63 -8.68 -11.31
N SER A 143 -11.72 -7.72 -11.07
CA SER A 143 -11.80 -6.38 -11.67
C SER A 143 -10.49 -6.02 -12.37
N ASN A 144 -10.61 -5.78 -13.67
CA ASN A 144 -9.53 -5.37 -14.57
C ASN A 144 -9.29 -3.85 -14.58
N GLN A 145 -10.04 -3.10 -13.78
CA GLN A 145 -9.92 -1.65 -13.68
C GLN A 145 -9.72 -1.25 -12.22
N ILE A 146 -8.89 -0.23 -12.00
CA ILE A 146 -8.68 0.36 -10.68
C ILE A 146 -8.82 1.86 -10.78
N ARG A 147 -9.63 2.44 -9.91
CA ARG A 147 -9.79 3.89 -9.80
C ARG A 147 -9.38 4.39 -8.42
N LEU A 148 -9.02 5.66 -8.33
CA LEU A 148 -8.63 6.34 -7.10
C LEU A 148 -8.99 7.82 -7.17
N GLU A 149 -9.03 8.47 -6.01
CA GLU A 149 -9.12 9.93 -5.90
C GLU A 149 -7.77 10.47 -5.40
N VAL A 150 -7.22 11.45 -6.11
CA VAL A 150 -6.01 12.16 -5.69
C VAL A 150 -6.29 13.65 -5.60
N TRP A 151 -5.70 14.32 -4.61
CA TRP A 151 -5.77 15.78 -4.55
C TRP A 151 -5.14 16.43 -5.78
N ASP A 152 -5.80 17.42 -6.37
CA ASP A 152 -5.25 18.19 -7.49
C ASP A 152 -3.93 18.92 -7.16
N GLY A 153 -3.75 19.32 -5.91
CA GLY A 153 -2.48 19.89 -5.41
C GLY A 153 -1.38 18.86 -5.16
N ASN A 154 -1.68 17.55 -5.14
CA ASN A 154 -0.69 16.49 -4.93
C ASN A 154 -0.01 16.08 -6.23
N ALA A 155 0.79 16.98 -6.79
CA ALA A 155 1.52 16.73 -8.03
C ALA A 155 2.47 15.52 -7.96
N ALA A 156 2.99 15.18 -6.77
CA ALA A 156 3.82 13.99 -6.59
C ALA A 156 3.00 12.69 -6.70
N GLY A 157 1.81 12.66 -6.09
CA GLY A 157 0.88 11.55 -6.19
C GLY A 157 0.37 11.35 -7.62
N ILE A 158 -0.02 12.42 -8.31
CA ILE A 158 -0.46 12.36 -9.71
C ILE A 158 0.62 11.73 -10.59
N ARG A 159 1.86 12.24 -10.55
CA ARG A 159 2.99 11.67 -11.31
C ARG A 159 3.29 10.21 -10.96
N TYR A 160 3.15 9.86 -9.68
CA TYR A 160 3.33 8.47 -9.23
C TYR A 160 2.30 7.54 -9.89
N TYR A 161 1.03 7.93 -9.92
CA TYR A 161 -0.02 7.14 -10.54
C TYR A 161 0.09 7.10 -12.07
N GLU A 162 0.43 8.22 -12.72
CA GLU A 162 0.71 8.27 -14.16
C GLU A 162 1.82 7.29 -14.58
N LYS A 163 2.93 7.26 -13.84
CA LYS A 163 4.01 6.30 -14.06
C LYS A 163 3.53 4.85 -13.97
N ASN A 164 2.54 4.59 -13.13
CA ASN A 164 1.93 3.28 -12.92
C ASN A 164 0.67 3.05 -13.78
N GLN A 165 0.55 3.76 -14.93
CA GLN A 165 -0.49 3.55 -15.95
C GLN A 165 -1.91 3.98 -15.54
N PHE A 166 -2.02 4.85 -14.54
CA PHE A 166 -3.26 5.58 -14.30
C PHE A 166 -3.28 6.86 -15.14
N HIS A 167 -4.46 7.34 -15.49
CA HIS A 167 -4.64 8.66 -16.10
C HIS A 167 -5.79 9.39 -15.42
N SER A 168 -5.70 10.72 -15.36
CA SER A 168 -6.78 11.56 -14.83
C SER A 168 -8.03 11.47 -15.72
N THR A 169 -9.20 11.47 -15.10
CA THR A 169 -10.48 11.61 -15.78
C THR A 169 -10.97 13.07 -15.68
N THR A 170 -12.12 13.36 -16.28
CA THR A 170 -12.79 14.66 -16.13
C THR A 170 -13.57 14.78 -14.81
N ILE A 171 -13.69 13.68 -14.06
CA ILE A 171 -14.47 13.64 -12.81
C ILE A 171 -13.65 14.27 -11.70
N THR A 172 -14.27 15.24 -11.03
CA THR A 172 -13.68 15.94 -9.89
C THR A 172 -14.65 15.96 -8.71
N HIS A 173 -14.14 15.72 -7.52
CA HIS A 173 -14.92 15.73 -6.28
C HIS A 173 -14.49 16.92 -5.43
N ALA A 174 -15.43 17.79 -5.10
CA ALA A 174 -15.20 18.89 -4.17
C ALA A 174 -15.61 18.48 -2.75
N LYS A 175 -14.72 18.64 -1.77
CA LYS A 175 -15.01 18.47 -0.35
C LYS A 175 -14.78 19.80 0.36
N ILE A 176 -15.79 20.26 1.10
CA ILE A 176 -15.66 21.46 1.93
C ILE A 176 -15.03 21.04 3.25
N THR A 177 -14.00 21.77 3.67
CA THR A 177 -13.26 21.61 4.91
C THR A 177 -13.33 22.90 5.72
N SER A 178 -12.91 22.85 6.98
CA SER A 178 -12.76 24.05 7.82
C SER A 178 -11.82 25.11 7.22
N GLU A 179 -10.85 24.68 6.40
CA GLU A 179 -9.81 25.54 5.82
C GLU A 179 -10.07 25.87 4.32
N GLY A 180 -11.17 25.39 3.73
CA GLY A 180 -11.55 25.69 2.34
C GLY A 180 -12.05 24.49 1.53
N VAL A 181 -12.04 24.61 0.21
CA VAL A 181 -12.51 23.57 -0.72
C VAL A 181 -11.33 22.72 -1.18
N PHE A 182 -11.42 21.43 -0.90
CA PHE A 182 -10.55 20.39 -1.42
C PHE A 182 -11.10 19.87 -2.75
N LYS A 183 -10.26 19.79 -3.78
CA LYS A 183 -10.65 19.20 -5.08
C LYS A 183 -9.85 17.93 -5.35
N GLY A 184 -10.54 16.80 -5.31
CA GLY A 184 -10.03 15.52 -5.77
C GLY A 184 -10.25 15.36 -7.26
N ILE A 185 -9.26 14.77 -7.94
CA ILE A 185 -9.35 14.31 -9.33
C ILE A 185 -9.42 12.79 -9.27
N GLU A 186 -10.38 12.22 -9.99
CA GLU A 186 -10.37 10.78 -10.19
C GLU A 186 -9.29 10.39 -11.19
N MET A 187 -8.52 9.36 -10.87
CA MET A 187 -7.62 8.70 -11.80
C MET A 187 -8.02 7.24 -11.96
N ILE A 188 -7.90 6.71 -13.17
CA ILE A 188 -8.26 5.33 -13.50
C ILE A 188 -7.12 4.65 -14.25
N CYS A 189 -6.94 3.36 -13.96
CA CYS A 189 -6.15 2.43 -14.74
C CYS A 189 -7.14 1.46 -15.39
N GLU A 190 -7.38 1.64 -16.70
CA GLU A 190 -8.35 0.84 -17.47
C GLU A 190 -7.80 -0.55 -17.82
N GLU A 191 -6.47 -0.69 -17.91
CA GLU A 191 -5.76 -1.91 -18.27
C GLU A 191 -4.91 -2.42 -17.10
N ALA A 192 -5.56 -2.72 -15.97
CA ALA A 192 -4.89 -3.17 -14.76
C ALA A 192 -4.01 -4.43 -14.96
N PRO A 193 -4.35 -5.42 -15.81
CA PRO A 193 -3.46 -6.55 -16.10
C PRO A 193 -2.11 -6.10 -16.69
N ALA A 194 -2.13 -5.24 -17.72
CA ALA A 194 -0.90 -4.75 -18.35
C ALA A 194 -0.07 -3.88 -17.38
N ALA A 195 -0.75 -3.05 -16.58
CA ALA A 195 -0.11 -2.24 -15.55
C ALA A 195 0.55 -3.10 -14.46
N TYR A 196 -0.12 -4.17 -14.03
CA TYR A 196 0.39 -5.16 -13.08
C TYR A 196 1.67 -5.81 -13.60
N ASP A 197 1.65 -6.34 -14.82
CA ASP A 197 2.82 -7.00 -15.43
C ASP A 197 4.00 -6.03 -15.58
N LYS A 198 3.74 -4.80 -16.01
CA LYS A 198 4.76 -3.76 -16.13
C LYS A 198 5.40 -3.45 -14.76
N LEU A 199 4.58 -3.30 -13.72
CA LEU A 199 5.07 -3.00 -12.37
C LEU A 199 5.84 -4.18 -11.76
N LEU A 200 5.33 -5.39 -11.94
CA LEU A 200 5.98 -6.64 -11.52
C LEU A 200 7.36 -6.77 -12.17
N ASN A 201 7.44 -6.57 -13.48
CA ASN A 201 8.71 -6.62 -14.23
C ASN A 201 9.69 -5.52 -13.79
N TYR A 202 9.20 -4.30 -13.55
CA TYR A 202 10.03 -3.21 -13.02
C TYR A 202 10.64 -3.57 -11.65
N LEU A 203 9.86 -4.18 -10.77
CA LEU A 203 10.32 -4.60 -9.44
C LEU A 203 11.34 -5.74 -9.55
N HIS A 204 11.08 -6.76 -10.36
CA HIS A 204 12.04 -7.85 -10.62
C HIS A 204 13.36 -7.35 -11.22
N PHE A 205 13.31 -6.40 -12.16
CA PHE A 205 14.53 -5.86 -12.77
C PHE A 205 15.37 -5.06 -11.77
N LYS A 206 14.73 -4.29 -10.88
CA LYS A 206 15.41 -3.55 -9.79
C LYS A 206 15.96 -4.48 -8.70
N ASP A 207 15.36 -5.66 -8.54
CA ASP A 207 15.73 -6.68 -7.56
C ASP A 207 16.87 -7.61 -8.00
N SER A 208 17.34 -7.52 -9.25
CA SER A 208 18.62 -8.14 -9.65
C SER A 208 19.84 -7.56 -8.89
N GLY A 209 19.62 -6.57 -8.01
CA GLY A 209 20.52 -6.16 -6.93
C GLY A 209 20.02 -6.37 -5.48
N ASN A 210 18.79 -6.82 -5.22
CA ASN A 210 18.24 -7.11 -3.86
C ASN A 210 16.98 -7.99 -3.95
N VAL A 211 16.98 -9.18 -3.32
CA VAL A 211 15.90 -10.17 -3.40
C VAL A 211 14.63 -9.72 -2.65
N ILE A 212 13.49 -9.61 -3.34
CA ILE A 212 12.15 -9.67 -2.75
C ILE A 212 11.53 -11.03 -3.08
N THR A 213 11.30 -11.87 -2.06
CA THR A 213 10.45 -13.06 -2.20
C THR A 213 8.99 -12.65 -1.96
N PRO A 214 8.08 -12.85 -2.95
CA PRO A 214 6.66 -12.82 -2.67
C PRO A 214 6.37 -13.94 -1.66
N VAL A 215 5.81 -13.60 -0.50
CA VAL A 215 5.41 -14.60 0.48
C VAL A 215 4.26 -15.43 -0.12
N ASN A 216 4.60 -16.67 -0.49
CA ASN A 216 3.74 -17.82 -0.84
C ASN A 216 2.77 -17.68 -2.04
N GLU A 217 3.14 -18.33 -3.15
CA GLU A 217 2.24 -18.77 -4.24
C GLU A 217 1.48 -20.08 -3.91
N ARG A 218 1.18 -20.34 -2.64
CA ARG A 218 0.33 -21.49 -2.28
C ARG A 218 -1.01 -21.03 -1.76
N LYS A 219 -2.01 -21.26 -2.63
CA LYS A 219 -3.41 -21.60 -2.33
C LYS A 219 -3.97 -20.99 -1.03
N TRP A 220 -4.84 -20.01 -1.20
CA TRP A 220 -5.98 -19.78 -0.32
C TRP A 220 -7.22 -20.06 -1.15
#